data_AF-A0A8P4KRJ6-F1
#
_entry.id   AF-A0A8P4KRJ6-F1
#
_cell.length_a   1.000
_cell.length_b   1.000
_cell.length_c   1.000
_cell.angle_alpha   90.00
_cell.angle_beta   90.00
_cell.angle_gamma   90.00
#
_symmetry.space_group_name_H-M   'P 1'
#
loop_
_entity.id
_entity.type
_entity.pdbx_description
1 polymer ?
#
loop_
_entity_poly.entity_id
_entity_poly.type
_entity_poly.pdbx_seq_one_letter_code
_entity_poly.pdbx_strand_id
1 'polypeptide(L)'
;MSAMNAMKDHEQNETETQKEEASIIKHPSPSKLQQQQQQQPQSHTQSQPQYQQQSQPSLPQQQHQQPPQQQQQQQQQPTDPASPTVATTPEPVAIGGGDKPSPKSADTEPEYEDGRGFGIGELVWGKLRGFSWWPGRIVSWLKTGRSRAAEGTRWVMWFGDGKFSVVNICISCGSLNVSLEHPLFAGGMCQSCKNCFLECAYQYDDDGYQSYCTICCGGREVLMCGNHNCCRCFCVECVDLLVGQGAAHAAIKEDPWNCYMCGQKSVFGLLGRRADWPSRLQHFFANNHDQDFETPKVYPPVMVEKRKPIRVLSLFDGIATGLLVLKELGIEVDRYVASEVCEDSITVGHVKHQGRIMYVGDVRNVTRRNIQEWGPFDLVIGGSPCNDLSIVNPARKGLYGGTGRLFFEFYRLLHETRPKDGDDRPFFWLFENVVAMGVSDKRDISRFLECNPVMIDAKEVSAAHRARYFWGNLPGMNRPLSAMCSDRLDLQECLEHGRIAKFGKVRTITTRSNSIKQGKDQHFPVFMNEKDDILWCTEMERIFGFPVHYTDVSNMGRLARQRLLGRSWSVPVIRHLFAPLKEYFACA
;
A
#
# COMPACT_ATOMS: atom_id res chain seq x y z
N MET A 1 -67.51 -9.19 -7.95
CA MET A 1 -67.90 -10.38 -8.74
C MET A 1 -66.66 -11.26 -8.82
N SER A 2 -66.44 -12.12 -7.82
CA SER A 2 -66.80 -13.56 -7.81
C SER A 2 -65.65 -14.38 -8.43
N ALA A 3 -65.08 -15.44 -7.85
CA ALA A 3 -65.29 -16.22 -6.63
C ALA A 3 -63.94 -16.98 -6.38
N MET A 4 -63.42 -17.09 -5.16
CA MET A 4 -63.57 -18.27 -4.28
C MET A 4 -63.72 -19.62 -4.99
N ASN A 5 -62.72 -20.50 -4.82
CA ASN A 5 -62.96 -21.83 -4.24
C ASN A 5 -61.67 -22.48 -3.72
N ALA A 6 -61.83 -23.17 -2.60
CA ALA A 6 -60.83 -23.82 -1.78
C ALA A 6 -61.07 -25.34 -1.74
N MET A 7 -60.09 -26.07 -1.16
CA MET A 7 -60.19 -27.41 -0.54
C MET A 7 -60.27 -28.62 -1.51
N LYS A 8 -59.64 -29.80 -1.31
CA LYS A 8 -59.05 -30.47 -0.12
C LYS A 8 -58.24 -31.74 -0.50
N ASP A 9 -57.22 -32.04 0.31
CA ASP A 9 -56.69 -33.31 0.90
C ASP A 9 -56.50 -34.65 0.15
N HIS A 10 -55.28 -35.20 0.29
CA HIS A 10 -54.84 -36.57 0.70
C HIS A 10 -53.36 -36.77 0.26
N GLU A 11 -52.43 -37.50 0.88
CA GLU A 11 -52.13 -38.03 2.23
C GLU A 11 -50.76 -38.77 2.07
N GLN A 12 -49.85 -38.67 3.07
CA GLN A 12 -48.81 -39.66 3.51
C GLN A 12 -47.76 -40.20 2.48
N ASN A 13 -46.44 -40.18 2.74
CA ASN A 13 -45.80 -41.09 3.70
C ASN A 13 -44.39 -40.64 4.15
N GLU A 14 -44.08 -40.95 5.41
CA GLU A 14 -42.79 -40.91 6.13
C GLU A 14 -41.79 -41.94 5.53
N THR A 15 -40.46 -41.87 5.68
CA THR A 15 -39.71 -42.24 6.91
C THR A 15 -38.22 -41.83 6.86
N GLU A 16 -37.71 -41.44 8.03
CA GLU A 16 -36.31 -41.36 8.45
C GLU A 16 -35.58 -42.72 8.38
N THR A 17 -34.23 -42.74 8.27
CA THR A 17 -33.34 -43.28 9.34
C THR A 17 -31.85 -42.96 9.13
N GLN A 18 -31.12 -43.05 10.24
CA GLN A 18 -29.78 -42.54 10.60
C GLN A 18 -28.60 -43.48 10.26
N LYS A 19 -27.36 -42.90 10.35
CA LYS A 19 -26.03 -43.39 10.84
C LYS A 19 -25.65 -44.88 10.63
N GLU A 20 -24.42 -45.27 10.28
CA GLU A 20 -23.17 -45.12 11.05
C GLU A 20 -21.96 -45.72 10.28
N GLU A 21 -20.75 -45.24 10.60
CA GLU A 21 -19.42 -45.92 10.63
C GLU A 21 -18.71 -46.57 9.41
N ALA A 22 -17.37 -46.60 9.55
CA ALA A 22 -16.34 -46.80 8.53
C ALA A 22 -15.83 -48.24 8.37
N SER A 23 -15.30 -48.62 7.19
CA SER A 23 -14.17 -49.58 7.03
C SER A 23 -13.69 -49.78 5.56
N ILE A 24 -12.40 -49.49 5.32
CA ILE A 24 -11.32 -50.42 4.84
C ILE A 24 -11.49 -51.25 3.51
N ILE A 25 -10.65 -50.89 2.52
CA ILE A 25 -9.84 -51.70 1.54
C ILE A 25 -10.39 -52.17 0.14
N LYS A 26 -9.53 -51.90 -0.88
CA LYS A 26 -9.10 -52.65 -2.11
C LYS A 26 -9.47 -52.11 -3.51
N HIS A 27 -8.41 -51.84 -4.30
CA HIS A 27 -8.38 -51.58 -5.75
C HIS A 27 -8.89 -52.77 -6.60
N PRO A 28 -9.31 -52.55 -7.87
CA PRO A 28 -8.40 -52.75 -9.01
C PRO A 28 -8.61 -51.81 -10.22
N SER A 29 -7.60 -51.76 -11.10
CA SER A 29 -7.58 -51.29 -12.50
C SER A 29 -6.90 -52.39 -13.35
N PRO A 30 -6.73 -52.36 -14.69
CA PRO A 30 -7.21 -51.43 -15.74
C PRO A 30 -7.75 -52.13 -17.03
N SER A 31 -8.25 -51.38 -18.03
CA SER A 31 -8.32 -51.83 -19.44
C SER A 31 -8.44 -50.67 -20.46
N LYS A 32 -8.15 -51.00 -21.73
CA LYS A 32 -7.49 -50.20 -22.79
C LYS A 32 -8.43 -49.42 -23.74
N LEU A 33 -7.85 -48.37 -24.35
CA LEU A 33 -7.94 -47.85 -25.74
C LEU A 33 -9.19 -48.15 -26.60
N GLN A 34 -9.78 -47.10 -27.20
CA GLN A 34 -9.72 -46.86 -28.66
C GLN A 34 -10.25 -45.47 -29.08
N GLN A 35 -9.69 -45.02 -30.22
CA GLN A 35 -9.83 -43.74 -30.91
C GLN A 35 -11.16 -43.60 -31.67
N GLN A 36 -11.57 -42.36 -31.97
CA GLN A 36 -12.14 -42.04 -33.29
C GLN A 36 -11.86 -40.58 -33.71
N GLN A 37 -11.48 -40.45 -34.98
CA GLN A 37 -11.10 -39.25 -35.73
C GLN A 37 -12.34 -38.49 -36.24
N GLN A 38 -12.18 -37.19 -36.53
CA GLN A 38 -12.88 -36.54 -37.65
C GLN A 38 -12.08 -35.34 -38.20
N GLN A 39 -12.21 -35.17 -39.52
CA GLN A 39 -11.31 -34.49 -40.46
C GLN A 39 -11.60 -32.99 -40.68
N GLN A 40 -10.62 -32.29 -41.27
CA GLN A 40 -10.62 -30.89 -41.75
C GLN A 40 -11.52 -30.68 -42.99
N PRO A 41 -11.71 -29.43 -43.49
CA PRO A 41 -10.76 -28.90 -44.48
C PRO A 41 -10.46 -27.37 -44.43
N GLN A 42 -9.36 -27.01 -45.11
CA GLN A 42 -8.80 -25.67 -45.35
C GLN A 42 -9.56 -24.85 -46.43
N SER A 43 -9.42 -23.52 -46.43
CA SER A 43 -9.37 -22.73 -47.68
C SER A 43 -8.77 -21.31 -47.55
N HIS A 44 -7.82 -21.05 -48.46
CA HIS A 44 -7.53 -19.85 -49.26
C HIS A 44 -7.14 -18.49 -48.64
N THR A 45 -5.89 -18.09 -48.96
CA THR A 45 -5.33 -16.73 -48.86
C THR A 45 -5.27 -16.11 -50.26
N GLN A 46 -5.75 -14.88 -50.42
CA GLN A 46 -5.61 -14.05 -51.63
C GLN A 46 -4.76 -12.79 -51.35
N SER A 47 -4.24 -12.23 -52.44
CA SER A 47 -3.10 -11.33 -52.59
C SER A 47 -3.43 -9.84 -52.85
N GLN A 48 -2.67 -8.93 -52.21
CA GLN A 48 -2.10 -7.59 -52.65
C GLN A 48 -3.04 -6.48 -53.24
N PRO A 49 -2.66 -5.17 -53.36
CA PRO A 49 -1.31 -4.55 -53.46
C PRO A 49 -1.04 -3.16 -52.79
N GLN A 50 0.19 -2.68 -53.07
CA GLN A 50 1.04 -1.52 -52.72
C GLN A 50 0.46 -0.08 -52.67
N TYR A 51 1.17 0.80 -51.92
CA TYR A 51 1.52 2.17 -52.35
C TYR A 51 2.94 2.60 -51.93
N GLN A 52 3.55 3.41 -52.80
CA GLN A 52 4.96 3.83 -52.92
C GLN A 52 5.38 4.91 -51.90
N GLN A 53 6.68 4.94 -51.54
CA GLN A 53 7.34 6.13 -50.98
C GLN A 53 8.57 6.51 -51.81
N GLN A 54 8.62 7.80 -52.12
CA GLN A 54 9.61 8.50 -52.94
C GLN A 54 10.91 8.78 -52.18
N SER A 55 11.95 9.04 -52.96
CA SER A 55 13.37 9.14 -52.60
C SER A 55 13.90 10.58 -52.62
N GLN A 56 15.10 10.75 -52.02
CA GLN A 56 16.15 11.79 -52.14
C GLN A 56 16.29 12.81 -50.97
N PRO A 57 17.47 13.46 -50.78
CA PRO A 57 18.85 12.95 -50.81
C PRO A 57 19.73 13.43 -49.61
N SER A 58 20.94 12.87 -49.53
CA SER A 58 22.01 13.02 -48.52
C SER A 58 22.97 14.21 -48.72
N LEU A 59 23.64 14.65 -47.63
CA LEU A 59 25.00 15.28 -47.57
C LEU A 59 25.49 15.33 -46.07
N PRO A 60 26.79 15.53 -45.75
CA PRO A 60 27.59 14.55 -45.00
C PRO A 60 28.06 15.03 -43.61
N GLN A 61 28.37 14.10 -42.70
CA GLN A 61 29.07 14.40 -41.45
C GLN A 61 30.27 13.47 -41.21
N GLN A 62 31.23 14.07 -40.52
CA GLN A 62 32.66 13.80 -40.51
C GLN A 62 33.06 12.51 -39.80
N GLN A 63 34.13 11.92 -40.32
CA GLN A 63 34.88 10.80 -39.75
C GLN A 63 35.51 11.18 -38.42
N HIS A 64 35.35 10.36 -37.39
CA HIS A 64 36.41 10.04 -36.43
C HIS A 64 36.37 8.54 -36.13
N GLN A 65 37.56 7.93 -36.25
CA GLN A 65 37.82 6.49 -36.27
C GLN A 65 37.89 5.89 -34.86
N GLN A 66 37.34 4.67 -34.71
CA GLN A 66 37.73 3.72 -33.66
C GLN A 66 38.06 2.35 -34.31
N PRO A 67 38.96 1.53 -33.74
CA PRO A 67 39.56 0.37 -34.41
C PRO A 67 38.62 -0.86 -34.49
N PRO A 68 38.87 -1.80 -35.43
CA PRO A 68 37.98 -2.92 -35.71
C PRO A 68 38.12 -4.08 -34.71
N GLN A 69 37.00 -4.61 -34.23
CA GLN A 69 36.95 -5.94 -33.63
C GLN A 69 36.70 -6.99 -34.73
N GLN A 70 37.62 -7.94 -34.82
CA GLN A 70 37.55 -9.10 -35.70
C GLN A 70 36.41 -10.04 -35.28
N GLN A 71 35.54 -10.38 -36.23
CA GLN A 71 34.63 -11.51 -36.13
C GLN A 71 35.38 -12.80 -36.45
N GLN A 72 35.41 -13.75 -35.50
CA GLN A 72 35.66 -15.16 -35.81
C GLN A 72 34.36 -15.95 -35.60
N GLN A 73 33.90 -16.54 -36.70
CA GLN A 73 32.86 -17.56 -36.75
C GLN A 73 33.38 -18.89 -36.20
N GLN A 74 32.63 -19.53 -35.31
CA GLN A 74 32.70 -20.98 -35.13
C GLN A 74 31.30 -21.59 -35.01
N GLN A 75 31.20 -22.77 -35.61
CA GLN A 75 30.01 -23.54 -35.96
C GLN A 75 29.21 -24.05 -34.75
N GLN A 76 27.89 -24.18 -34.94
CA GLN A 76 26.93 -24.70 -33.96
C GLN A 76 26.82 -26.24 -34.01
N GLN A 77 26.87 -26.88 -32.84
CA GLN A 77 26.12 -28.10 -32.51
C GLN A 77 25.80 -28.13 -30.98
N PRO A 78 24.75 -28.84 -30.55
CA PRO A 78 24.01 -28.58 -29.30
C PRO A 78 24.62 -29.28 -28.07
N THR A 79 24.48 -28.69 -26.87
CA THR A 79 24.93 -29.29 -25.60
C THR A 79 23.85 -29.27 -24.52
N ASP A 80 23.74 -30.41 -23.83
CA ASP A 80 22.91 -30.69 -22.65
C ASP A 80 23.35 -29.90 -21.39
N PRO A 81 22.46 -29.63 -20.42
CA PRO A 81 22.83 -28.91 -19.20
C PRO A 81 23.47 -29.82 -18.13
N ALA A 82 24.69 -29.46 -17.73
CA ALA A 82 25.45 -30.06 -16.63
C ALA A 82 25.08 -29.49 -15.25
N SER A 83 25.23 -30.34 -14.23
CA SER A 83 25.11 -30.03 -12.79
C SER A 83 26.31 -29.24 -12.26
N PRO A 84 26.16 -28.35 -11.26
CA PRO A 84 27.30 -27.68 -10.64
C PRO A 84 27.85 -28.43 -9.41
N THR A 85 29.18 -28.48 -9.39
CA THR A 85 30.11 -29.09 -8.44
C THR A 85 30.29 -28.26 -7.16
N VAL A 86 30.69 -28.95 -6.10
CA VAL A 86 31.04 -28.53 -4.74
C VAL A 86 32.25 -27.58 -4.69
N ALA A 87 32.22 -26.60 -3.77
CA ALA A 87 33.39 -25.85 -3.31
C ALA A 87 33.44 -25.79 -1.77
N THR A 88 34.60 -26.15 -1.21
CA THR A 88 34.92 -26.35 0.21
C THR A 88 35.44 -25.06 0.87
N THR A 89 35.22 -24.91 2.18
CA THR A 89 35.94 -23.96 3.07
C THR A 89 36.29 -24.65 4.40
N PRO A 90 37.33 -24.19 5.12
CA PRO A 90 38.26 -25.05 5.87
C PRO A 90 37.82 -25.43 7.30
N GLU A 91 38.39 -26.53 7.78
CA GLU A 91 38.24 -27.07 9.15
C GLU A 91 38.79 -26.11 10.24
N PRO A 92 38.16 -26.04 11.41
CA PRO A 92 38.81 -25.54 12.61
C PRO A 92 39.57 -26.66 13.36
N VAL A 93 40.71 -26.24 13.91
CA VAL A 93 41.79 -27.01 14.53
C VAL A 93 41.35 -27.80 15.78
N ALA A 94 41.88 -29.02 15.92
CA ALA A 94 41.76 -29.86 17.11
C ALA A 94 42.59 -29.35 18.30
N ILE A 95 42.00 -29.36 19.50
CA ILE A 95 42.72 -29.35 20.78
C ILE A 95 42.33 -30.64 21.51
N GLY A 96 43.33 -31.41 21.91
CA GLY A 96 43.20 -32.80 22.37
C GLY A 96 42.95 -33.01 23.86
N GLY A 97 42.44 -34.21 24.16
CA GLY A 97 42.89 -35.15 25.20
C GLY A 97 42.61 -34.86 26.67
N GLY A 98 41.78 -35.71 27.31
CA GLY A 98 41.89 -36.01 28.75
C GLY A 98 40.59 -36.40 29.49
N ASP A 99 40.43 -37.70 29.71
CA ASP A 99 39.73 -38.43 30.80
C ASP A 99 38.20 -38.37 31.05
N LYS A 100 37.62 -39.57 31.15
CA LYS A 100 36.34 -39.92 31.82
C LYS A 100 36.65 -40.36 33.26
N PRO A 101 35.79 -40.03 34.27
CA PRO A 101 34.66 -40.92 34.57
C PRO A 101 33.32 -40.21 34.92
N SER A 102 32.24 -40.99 34.82
CA SER A 102 30.78 -40.74 34.94
C SER A 102 30.28 -40.19 36.30
N PRO A 103 28.95 -40.08 36.54
CA PRO A 103 27.98 -39.11 36.01
C PRO A 103 27.33 -38.25 37.12
N LYS A 104 26.89 -37.03 36.83
CA LYS A 104 25.94 -36.29 37.69
C LYS A 104 24.79 -35.73 36.86
N SER A 105 23.60 -35.99 37.38
CA SER A 105 22.27 -35.68 36.86
C SER A 105 21.88 -34.21 37.02
N ALA A 106 20.99 -33.79 36.10
CA ALA A 106 20.06 -32.66 36.16
C ALA A 106 20.66 -31.26 35.96
N ASP A 107 20.45 -30.72 34.76
CA ASP A 107 19.40 -29.71 34.54
C ASP A 107 19.06 -29.66 33.04
N THR A 108 18.07 -30.46 32.67
CA THR A 108 17.50 -30.44 31.32
C THR A 108 16.48 -29.31 31.30
N GLU A 109 16.87 -28.13 30.81
CA GLU A 109 15.89 -27.16 30.33
C GLU A 109 14.99 -27.88 29.31
N PRO A 110 13.67 -27.95 29.53
CA PRO A 110 12.79 -28.71 28.67
C PRO A 110 12.70 -28.07 27.28
N GLU A 111 13.08 -28.85 26.27
CA GLU A 111 13.39 -28.37 24.92
C GLU A 111 12.28 -27.56 24.23
N TYR A 112 11.01 -27.92 24.48
CA TYR A 112 9.81 -27.27 23.92
C TYR A 112 8.66 -27.13 24.94
N GLU A 113 8.93 -27.00 26.24
CA GLU A 113 7.87 -26.69 27.24
C GLU A 113 7.52 -25.19 27.23
N ASP A 114 7.18 -24.66 26.06
CA ASP A 114 6.75 -23.27 25.87
C ASP A 114 5.22 -23.09 25.97
N GLY A 115 4.49 -24.17 26.29
CA GLY A 115 3.02 -24.16 26.44
C GLY A 115 2.25 -23.99 25.13
N ARG A 116 2.89 -24.07 23.96
CA ARG A 116 2.26 -23.79 22.65
C ARG A 116 1.64 -25.01 21.95
N GLY A 117 1.51 -26.13 22.66
CA GLY A 117 1.23 -27.45 22.07
C GLY A 117 2.41 -27.92 21.21
N PHE A 118 2.48 -29.21 20.85
CA PHE A 118 3.52 -29.76 19.98
C PHE A 118 4.87 -30.04 20.67
N GLY A 119 4.85 -30.97 21.63
CA GLY A 119 6.03 -31.50 22.32
C GLY A 119 6.85 -32.50 21.50
N ILE A 120 8.07 -32.81 21.97
CA ILE A 120 8.92 -33.82 21.33
C ILE A 120 8.19 -35.16 21.30
N GLY A 121 8.14 -35.78 20.13
CA GLY A 121 7.48 -37.07 19.93
C GLY A 121 6.06 -36.98 19.37
N GLU A 122 5.45 -35.79 19.37
CA GLU A 122 4.10 -35.61 18.80
C GLU A 122 4.09 -35.82 17.28
N LEU A 123 2.98 -36.40 16.81
CA LEU A 123 2.74 -36.64 15.40
C LEU A 123 2.13 -35.39 14.76
N VAL A 124 2.72 -34.95 13.66
CA VAL A 124 2.26 -33.82 12.87
C VAL A 124 2.02 -34.26 11.43
N TRP A 125 1.11 -33.61 10.73
CA TRP A 125 0.84 -33.88 9.34
C TRP A 125 1.18 -32.64 8.52
N GLY A 126 1.89 -32.81 7.42
CA GLY A 126 2.26 -31.70 6.54
C GLY A 126 2.06 -32.04 5.08
N LYS A 127 1.67 -31.03 4.31
CA LYS A 127 1.47 -31.17 2.87
C LYS A 127 2.78 -30.89 2.14
N LEU A 128 3.50 -31.94 1.76
CA LEU A 128 4.75 -31.83 1.00
C LEU A 128 4.45 -31.59 -0.48
N ARG A 129 5.27 -30.77 -1.16
CA ARG A 129 5.08 -30.46 -2.59
C ARG A 129 5.20 -31.74 -3.42
N GLY A 130 4.14 -32.10 -4.14
CA GLY A 130 4.07 -33.32 -4.95
C GLY A 130 3.56 -34.56 -4.23
N PHE A 131 3.19 -34.45 -2.95
CA PHE A 131 2.65 -35.56 -2.14
C PHE A 131 1.33 -35.18 -1.46
N SER A 132 0.56 -36.19 -1.04
CA SER A 132 -0.58 -36.00 -0.12
C SER A 132 -0.09 -35.58 1.27
N TRP A 133 -1.02 -35.29 2.18
CA TRP A 133 -0.69 -35.08 3.59
C TRP A 133 0.19 -36.22 4.10
N TRP A 134 1.37 -35.85 4.58
CA TRP A 134 2.42 -36.79 4.95
C TRP A 134 2.69 -36.68 6.45
N PRO A 135 2.82 -37.81 7.16
CA PRO A 135 3.06 -37.78 8.59
C PRO A 135 4.53 -37.44 8.88
N GLY A 136 4.73 -36.68 9.95
CA GLY A 136 6.02 -36.35 10.55
C GLY A 136 5.93 -36.42 12.06
N ARG A 137 7.09 -36.38 12.71
CA ARG A 137 7.21 -36.37 14.17
C ARG A 137 8.07 -35.20 14.61
N ILE A 138 7.67 -34.55 15.68
CA ILE A 138 8.47 -33.48 16.28
C ILE A 138 9.68 -34.08 16.97
N VAL A 139 10.83 -33.53 16.66
CA VAL A 139 12.11 -34.04 17.13
C VAL A 139 12.95 -32.95 17.76
N SER A 140 13.87 -33.39 18.61
CA SER A 140 14.90 -32.54 19.17
C SER A 140 15.83 -32.00 18.08
N TRP A 141 16.30 -30.76 18.20
CA TRP A 141 17.37 -30.24 17.32
C TRP A 141 18.68 -31.02 17.48
N LEU A 142 18.90 -31.65 18.65
CA LEU A 142 20.02 -32.56 18.89
C LEU A 142 19.94 -33.78 17.97
N LYS A 143 18.73 -34.26 17.71
CA LYS A 143 18.49 -35.39 16.81
C LYS A 143 18.70 -35.02 15.33
N THR A 144 18.56 -33.75 14.98
CA THR A 144 18.80 -33.27 13.62
C THR A 144 20.27 -32.97 13.34
N GLY A 145 21.12 -32.90 14.39
CA GLY A 145 22.52 -32.46 14.29
C GLY A 145 22.66 -31.00 13.83
N ARG A 146 21.65 -30.16 14.09
CA ARG A 146 21.56 -28.76 13.62
C ARG A 146 21.30 -27.81 14.78
N SER A 147 21.39 -26.51 14.50
CA SER A 147 21.10 -25.46 15.47
C SER A 147 19.66 -25.51 15.97
N ARG A 148 19.45 -24.94 17.16
CA ARG A 148 18.14 -24.79 17.79
C ARG A 148 17.14 -24.15 16.81
N ALA A 149 15.92 -24.67 16.79
CA ALA A 149 14.83 -24.07 16.02
C ALA A 149 14.57 -22.64 16.54
N ALA A 150 14.26 -21.70 15.64
CA ALA A 150 13.89 -20.34 16.04
C ALA A 150 12.65 -20.38 16.96
N GLU A 151 12.50 -19.39 17.83
CA GLU A 151 11.38 -19.33 18.77
C GLU A 151 10.03 -19.44 18.05
N GLY A 152 9.17 -20.36 18.49
CA GLY A 152 7.89 -20.66 17.83
C GLY A 152 7.96 -21.60 16.63
N THR A 153 9.13 -22.16 16.30
CA THR A 153 9.27 -23.21 15.28
C THR A 153 9.67 -24.55 15.89
N ARG A 154 9.42 -25.65 15.16
CA ARG A 154 9.75 -27.01 15.57
C ARG A 154 10.48 -27.75 14.46
N TRP A 155 11.42 -28.61 14.84
CA TRP A 155 11.99 -29.58 13.92
C TRP A 155 11.03 -30.74 13.73
N VAL A 156 10.66 -31.01 12.48
CA VAL A 156 9.83 -32.14 12.09
C VAL A 156 10.69 -33.13 11.32
N MET A 157 10.69 -34.39 11.76
CA MET A 157 11.24 -35.54 11.03
C MET A 157 10.09 -36.22 10.26
N TRP A 158 10.19 -36.29 8.94
CA TRP A 158 9.16 -36.96 8.12
C TRP A 158 9.35 -38.48 8.11
N PHE A 159 8.24 -39.22 8.16
CA PHE A 159 8.30 -40.68 8.03
C PHE A 159 8.65 -41.07 6.59
N GLY A 160 9.40 -42.16 6.42
CA GLY A 160 9.81 -42.68 5.12
C GLY A 160 11.24 -42.29 4.74
N ASP A 161 11.52 -41.00 4.51
CA ASP A 161 12.85 -40.56 4.06
C ASP A 161 13.76 -40.04 5.18
N GLY A 162 13.24 -39.91 6.41
CA GLY A 162 14.00 -39.49 7.59
C GLY A 162 14.51 -38.06 7.53
N LYS A 163 14.01 -37.23 6.59
CA LYS A 163 14.46 -35.85 6.45
C LYS A 163 13.86 -34.95 7.53
N PHE A 164 14.64 -33.93 7.88
CA PHE A 164 14.27 -32.92 8.87
C PHE A 164 13.86 -31.62 8.18
N SER A 165 12.78 -30.99 8.65
CA SER A 165 12.34 -29.68 8.19
C SER A 165 11.99 -28.78 9.38
N VAL A 166 12.41 -27.53 9.33
CA VAL A 166 11.78 -26.45 10.11
C VAL A 166 10.67 -25.91 9.24
N VAL A 167 9.42 -26.05 9.65
CA VAL A 167 8.29 -25.54 8.88
C VAL A 167 8.15 -24.06 9.17
N ASN A 168 8.77 -23.22 8.33
CA ASN A 168 8.46 -21.80 8.29
C ASN A 168 7.31 -21.61 7.29
N ILE A 169 6.17 -21.15 7.79
CA ILE A 169 4.95 -20.97 7.00
C ILE A 169 4.61 -19.48 6.93
N CYS A 170 4.05 -19.06 5.79
CA CYS A 170 3.46 -17.75 5.67
C CYS A 170 2.23 -17.67 6.60
N ILE A 171 2.30 -16.90 7.69
CA ILE A 171 1.18 -16.81 8.63
C ILE A 171 -0.03 -16.10 8.04
N SER A 172 0.16 -15.37 6.93
CA SER A 172 -0.91 -14.67 6.21
C SER A 172 -1.73 -15.60 5.30
N CYS A 173 -1.15 -16.65 4.71
CA CYS A 173 -1.85 -17.50 3.71
C CYS A 173 -1.56 -19.01 3.78
N GLY A 174 -0.71 -19.47 4.69
CA GLY A 174 -0.34 -20.87 4.80
C GLY A 174 0.70 -21.36 3.76
N SER A 175 1.22 -20.48 2.91
CA SER A 175 2.24 -20.87 1.91
C SER A 175 3.57 -21.26 2.57
N LEU A 176 4.19 -22.34 2.07
CA LEU A 176 5.54 -22.76 2.46
C LEU A 176 6.64 -21.95 1.77
N ASN A 177 6.29 -21.12 0.77
CA ASN A 177 7.25 -20.31 0.02
C ASN A 177 7.53 -18.98 0.74
N VAL A 178 8.11 -19.07 1.94
CA VAL A 178 8.46 -17.92 2.77
C VAL A 178 9.69 -17.22 2.20
N SER A 179 9.59 -15.92 1.96
CA SER A 179 10.69 -15.09 1.45
C SER A 179 11.18 -14.05 2.46
N LEU A 180 10.37 -13.73 3.47
CA LEU A 180 10.68 -12.80 4.54
C LEU A 180 9.88 -13.16 5.79
N GLU A 181 10.12 -12.50 6.92
CA GLU A 181 9.30 -12.68 8.11
C GLU A 181 8.26 -11.57 8.23
N HIS A 182 7.09 -11.91 8.78
CA HIS A 182 5.99 -10.98 8.97
C HIS A 182 6.43 -9.80 9.87
N PRO A 183 6.14 -8.54 9.50
CA PRO A 183 6.69 -7.37 10.21
C PRO A 183 6.16 -7.21 11.63
N LEU A 184 4.91 -7.65 11.88
CA LEU A 184 4.22 -7.43 13.16
C LEU A 184 4.29 -8.62 14.14
N PHE A 185 4.33 -9.84 13.61
CA PHE A 185 4.14 -11.08 14.37
C PHE A 185 5.23 -12.10 14.03
N ALA A 186 5.52 -13.01 14.96
CA ALA A 186 6.42 -14.13 14.77
C ALA A 186 5.84 -15.07 13.70
N GLY A 187 6.61 -15.31 12.64
CA GLY A 187 6.17 -16.13 11.49
C GLY A 187 6.70 -15.64 10.15
N GLY A 188 6.61 -16.50 9.14
CA GLY A 188 7.00 -16.21 7.77
C GLY A 188 5.96 -15.39 7.00
N MET A 189 6.39 -14.82 5.87
CA MET A 189 5.55 -14.15 4.88
C MET A 189 6.08 -14.48 3.48
N CYS A 190 5.19 -14.85 2.56
CA CYS A 190 5.55 -15.08 1.16
C CYS A 190 5.53 -13.76 0.37
N GLN A 191 6.16 -13.74 -0.81
CA GLN A 191 6.26 -12.53 -1.63
C GLN A 191 4.90 -11.94 -2.05
N SER A 192 3.92 -12.80 -2.35
CA SER A 192 2.56 -12.35 -2.69
C SER A 192 1.87 -11.66 -1.51
N CYS A 193 1.98 -12.22 -0.30
CA CYS A 193 1.46 -11.59 0.91
C CYS A 193 2.20 -10.29 1.25
N LYS A 194 3.51 -10.19 0.97
CA LYS A 194 4.22 -8.91 1.09
C LYS A 194 3.63 -7.83 0.19
N ASN A 195 3.36 -8.14 -1.08
CA ASN A 195 2.78 -7.17 -2.01
C ASN A 195 1.38 -6.74 -1.54
N CYS A 196 0.54 -7.70 -1.15
CA CYS A 196 -0.77 -7.43 -0.55
C CYS A 196 -0.66 -6.55 0.72
N PHE A 197 0.32 -6.83 1.58
CA PHE A 197 0.56 -6.03 2.78
C PHE A 197 0.96 -4.58 2.47
N LEU A 198 1.78 -4.36 1.44
CA LEU A 198 2.15 -3.01 1.01
C LEU A 198 0.95 -2.21 0.48
N GLU A 199 0.00 -2.89 -0.17
CA GLU A 199 -1.22 -2.29 -0.73
C GLU A 199 -2.26 -1.99 0.37
N CYS A 200 -2.47 -2.95 1.28
CA CYS A 200 -3.65 -3.00 2.15
C CYS A 200 -3.42 -2.53 3.59
N ALA A 201 -2.19 -2.57 4.13
CA ALA A 201 -1.97 -2.35 5.56
C ALA A 201 -2.36 -0.96 6.07
N TYR A 202 -2.37 0.05 5.17
CA TYR A 202 -2.79 1.42 5.48
C TYR A 202 -4.05 1.83 4.70
N GLN A 203 -4.93 0.88 4.41
CA GLN A 203 -6.29 1.17 3.95
C GLN A 203 -7.24 1.17 5.14
N TYR A 204 -8.11 2.18 5.17
CA TYR A 204 -9.05 2.41 6.26
C TYR A 204 -10.42 2.72 5.66
N ASP A 205 -11.46 2.10 6.22
CA ASP A 205 -12.84 2.33 5.83
C ASP A 205 -13.39 3.62 6.48
N ASP A 206 -14.61 3.99 6.10
CA ASP A 206 -15.28 5.22 6.55
C ASP A 206 -15.56 5.24 8.07
N ASP A 207 -15.56 4.07 8.72
CA ASP A 207 -15.64 3.93 10.18
C ASP A 207 -14.31 4.22 10.90
N GLY A 208 -13.24 4.48 10.14
CA GLY A 208 -11.91 4.77 10.65
C GLY A 208 -11.08 3.54 11.01
N TYR A 209 -11.60 2.32 10.85
CA TYR A 209 -10.86 1.09 11.07
C TYR A 209 -10.16 0.60 9.81
N GLN A 210 -9.17 -0.28 9.96
CA GLN A 210 -8.49 -0.91 8.81
C GLN A 210 -9.48 -1.74 8.00
N SER A 211 -9.49 -1.54 6.68
CA SER A 211 -10.37 -2.26 5.75
C SER A 211 -10.13 -3.77 5.73
N TYR A 212 -8.93 -4.19 6.16
CA TYR A 212 -8.50 -5.59 6.11
C TYR A 212 -7.83 -6.03 7.41
N CYS A 213 -7.77 -7.34 7.61
CA CYS A 213 -7.06 -7.95 8.73
C CYS A 213 -5.58 -7.54 8.78
N THR A 214 -5.11 -7.13 9.96
CA THR A 214 -3.72 -6.77 10.26
C THR A 214 -2.71 -7.90 9.99
N ILE A 215 -3.14 -9.17 9.97
CA ILE A 215 -2.26 -10.34 9.77
C ILE A 215 -2.21 -10.77 8.29
N CYS A 216 -3.36 -10.92 7.65
CA CYS A 216 -3.43 -11.50 6.31
C CYS A 216 -3.75 -10.49 5.19
N CYS A 217 -4.08 -9.25 5.54
CA CYS A 217 -4.53 -8.23 4.59
C CYS A 217 -5.73 -8.67 3.73
N GLY A 218 -6.60 -9.47 4.33
CA GLY A 218 -7.88 -9.89 3.78
C GLY A 218 -8.88 -10.18 4.90
N GLY A 219 -9.62 -11.28 4.76
CA GLY A 219 -10.67 -11.69 5.70
C GLY A 219 -12.03 -11.08 5.33
N ARG A 220 -13.08 -11.91 5.40
CA ARG A 220 -14.46 -11.48 5.09
C ARG A 220 -15.16 -10.84 6.29
N GLU A 221 -14.82 -11.31 7.49
CA GLU A 221 -15.37 -10.84 8.75
C GLU A 221 -14.19 -10.55 9.68
N VAL A 222 -14.21 -9.37 10.31
CA VAL A 222 -13.12 -8.85 11.13
C VAL A 222 -13.60 -8.37 12.49
N LEU A 223 -12.77 -8.60 13.50
CA LEU A 223 -12.89 -8.09 14.85
C LEU A 223 -12.20 -6.75 14.93
N MET A 224 -12.93 -5.71 15.33
CA MET A 224 -12.43 -4.36 15.51
C MET A 224 -11.89 -4.18 16.94
N CYS A 225 -10.74 -3.51 17.08
CA CYS A 225 -10.17 -3.23 18.39
C CYS A 225 -10.99 -2.18 19.16
N GLY A 226 -11.34 -2.46 20.41
CA GLY A 226 -12.04 -1.52 21.30
C GLY A 226 -11.12 -0.50 21.99
N ASN A 227 -9.80 -0.64 21.89
CA ASN A 227 -8.86 0.33 22.46
C ASN A 227 -8.94 1.68 21.70
N HIS A 228 -9.07 2.77 22.46
CA HIS A 228 -9.04 4.14 21.93
C HIS A 228 -7.77 4.38 21.11
N ASN A 229 -7.81 5.14 20.01
CA ASN A 229 -6.71 5.37 19.06
C ASN A 229 -6.19 4.13 18.29
N CYS A 230 -6.76 2.93 18.46
CA CYS A 230 -6.37 1.75 17.72
C CYS A 230 -7.37 1.43 16.61
N CYS A 231 -6.90 1.50 15.36
CA CYS A 231 -7.74 1.25 14.19
C CYS A 231 -7.55 -0.16 13.59
N ARG A 232 -6.99 -1.10 14.35
CA ARG A 232 -6.60 -2.43 13.82
C ARG A 232 -7.76 -3.42 13.82
N CYS A 233 -7.75 -4.28 12.82
CA CYS A 233 -8.77 -5.32 12.61
C CYS A 233 -8.12 -6.70 12.51
N PHE A 234 -8.80 -7.74 12.99
CA PHE A 234 -8.32 -9.13 12.92
C PHE A 234 -9.42 -10.04 12.40
N CYS A 235 -9.19 -10.78 11.32
CA CYS A 235 -10.23 -11.67 10.81
C CYS A 235 -10.44 -12.89 11.70
N VAL A 236 -11.69 -13.36 11.76
CA VAL A 236 -12.12 -14.53 12.54
C VAL A 236 -11.24 -15.75 12.25
N GLU A 237 -10.96 -16.00 10.96
CA GLU A 237 -10.13 -17.13 10.52
C GLU A 237 -8.69 -17.08 11.06
N CYS A 238 -8.03 -15.91 11.03
CA CYS A 238 -6.69 -15.78 11.55
C CYS A 238 -6.65 -15.97 13.07
N VAL A 239 -7.66 -15.47 13.78
CA VAL A 239 -7.75 -15.61 15.23
C VAL A 239 -7.95 -17.07 15.63
N ASP A 240 -8.92 -17.75 15.02
CA ASP A 240 -9.21 -19.15 15.35
C ASP A 240 -8.05 -20.10 14.97
N LEU A 241 -7.27 -19.76 13.94
CA LEU A 241 -6.12 -20.56 13.51
C LEU A 241 -4.86 -20.30 14.32
N LEU A 242 -4.54 -19.04 14.63
CA LEU A 242 -3.25 -18.67 15.25
C LEU A 242 -3.34 -18.52 16.77
N VAL A 243 -4.49 -18.14 17.31
CA VAL A 243 -4.70 -17.98 18.76
C VAL A 243 -5.30 -19.25 19.36
N GLY A 244 -6.30 -19.82 18.70
CA GLY A 244 -6.92 -21.09 19.06
C GLY A 244 -8.39 -21.15 18.67
N GLN A 245 -8.90 -22.36 18.42
CA GLN A 245 -10.27 -22.55 17.94
C GLN A 245 -11.30 -22.00 18.93
N GLY A 246 -12.19 -21.12 18.46
CA GLY A 246 -13.21 -20.46 19.28
C GLY A 246 -12.72 -19.18 19.98
N ALA A 247 -11.46 -18.80 19.80
CA ALA A 247 -10.92 -17.56 20.35
C ALA A 247 -11.58 -16.33 19.73
N ALA A 248 -11.98 -16.39 18.45
CA ALA A 248 -12.70 -15.28 17.82
C ALA A 248 -14.07 -15.07 18.49
N HIS A 249 -14.79 -16.14 18.76
CA HIS A 249 -16.09 -16.07 19.44
C HIS A 249 -15.97 -15.59 20.89
N ALA A 250 -14.86 -15.93 21.57
CA ALA A 250 -14.56 -15.39 22.89
C ALA A 250 -14.30 -13.87 22.83
N ALA A 251 -13.52 -13.41 21.84
CA ALA A 251 -13.26 -11.99 21.62
C ALA A 251 -14.54 -11.18 21.29
N ILE A 252 -15.46 -11.74 20.51
CA ILE A 252 -16.77 -11.11 20.20
C ILE A 252 -17.61 -10.88 21.46
N LYS A 253 -17.50 -11.76 22.46
CA LYS A 253 -18.23 -11.64 23.73
C LYS A 253 -17.55 -10.72 24.75
N GLU A 254 -16.30 -10.34 24.49
CA GLU A 254 -15.52 -9.46 25.35
C GLU A 254 -15.77 -8.00 24.95
N ASP A 255 -16.29 -7.20 25.88
CA ASP A 255 -16.55 -5.77 25.65
C ASP A 255 -15.99 -4.94 26.83
N PRO A 256 -14.95 -4.10 26.63
CA PRO A 256 -14.22 -3.86 25.37
C PRO A 256 -13.12 -4.90 25.12
N TRP A 257 -13.05 -5.44 23.88
CA TRP A 257 -11.96 -6.31 23.46
C TRP A 257 -10.72 -5.52 23.02
N ASN A 258 -9.55 -5.85 23.59
CA ASN A 258 -8.27 -5.28 23.19
C ASN A 258 -7.54 -6.20 22.21
N CYS A 259 -7.13 -5.68 21.07
CA CYS A 259 -6.45 -6.48 20.07
C CYS A 259 -5.04 -6.91 20.49
N TYR A 260 -4.49 -7.90 19.79
CA TYR A 260 -3.18 -8.50 20.09
C TYR A 260 -1.98 -7.55 19.94
N MET A 261 -2.18 -6.38 19.34
CA MET A 261 -1.18 -5.31 19.27
C MET A 261 -1.25 -4.34 20.46
N CYS A 262 -2.40 -4.24 21.13
CA CYS A 262 -2.63 -3.37 22.29
C CYS A 262 -2.40 -4.09 23.63
N GLY A 263 -2.65 -5.40 23.68
CA GLY A 263 -2.53 -6.17 24.91
C GLY A 263 -1.16 -6.07 25.59
N GLN A 264 -1.15 -6.18 26.93
CA GLN A 264 0.07 -6.27 27.72
C GLN A 264 0.84 -7.57 27.43
N LYS A 265 0.10 -8.68 27.25
CA LYS A 265 0.68 -9.95 26.81
C LYS A 265 1.14 -9.84 25.36
N SER A 266 2.32 -10.38 25.07
CA SER A 266 2.88 -10.42 23.72
C SER A 266 2.61 -11.73 22.99
N VAL A 267 2.11 -12.77 23.67
CA VAL A 267 1.89 -14.11 23.10
C VAL A 267 0.47 -14.57 23.37
N PHE A 268 -0.21 -15.00 22.31
CA PHE A 268 -1.59 -15.48 22.30
C PHE A 268 -1.66 -16.76 21.46
N GLY A 269 -1.60 -17.93 22.11
CA GLY A 269 -1.49 -19.21 21.40
C GLY A 269 -0.18 -19.27 20.59
N LEU A 270 -0.28 -19.47 19.28
CA LEU A 270 0.85 -19.44 18.34
C LEU A 270 1.18 -18.02 17.87
N LEU A 271 0.29 -17.05 18.08
CA LEU A 271 0.48 -15.67 17.67
C LEU A 271 1.36 -14.91 18.67
N GLY A 272 2.61 -14.64 18.29
CA GLY A 272 3.53 -13.80 19.08
C GLY A 272 3.74 -12.43 18.45
N ARG A 273 3.41 -11.34 19.14
CA ARG A 273 3.76 -9.96 18.77
C ARG A 273 5.27 -9.77 18.91
N ARG A 274 5.93 -9.28 17.86
CA ARG A 274 7.37 -8.98 17.89
C ARG A 274 7.66 -7.77 18.78
N ALA A 275 8.76 -7.75 19.51
CA ALA A 275 9.15 -6.60 20.33
C ALA A 275 9.69 -5.43 19.47
N ASP A 276 10.37 -5.76 18.37
CA ASP A 276 10.99 -4.85 17.41
C ASP A 276 10.07 -4.51 16.21
N TRP A 277 8.77 -4.84 16.30
CA TRP A 277 7.81 -4.61 15.22
C TRP A 277 7.78 -3.16 14.68
N PRO A 278 7.96 -2.08 15.48
CA PRO A 278 7.91 -0.72 14.95
C PRO A 278 9.03 -0.48 13.94
N SER A 279 10.26 -0.85 14.30
CA SER A 279 11.44 -0.74 13.43
C SER A 279 11.32 -1.65 12.20
N ARG A 280 10.77 -2.86 12.37
CA ARG A 280 10.57 -3.79 11.25
C ARG A 280 9.55 -3.29 10.25
N LEU A 281 8.39 -2.80 10.73
CA LEU A 281 7.35 -2.23 9.88
C LEU A 281 7.90 -1.02 9.11
N GLN A 282 8.67 -0.20 9.80
CA GLN A 282 9.36 0.93 9.19
C GLN A 282 10.29 0.49 8.06
N HIS A 283 11.19 -0.48 8.29
CA HIS A 283 12.06 -1.03 7.25
C HIS A 283 11.29 -1.74 6.13
N PHE A 284 10.12 -2.30 6.43
CA PHE A 284 9.25 -2.97 5.45
C PHE A 284 8.72 -1.98 4.40
N PHE A 285 8.42 -0.75 4.83
CA PHE A 285 7.94 0.34 3.97
C PHE A 285 9.03 1.32 3.54
N ALA A 286 10.25 1.19 4.08
CA ALA A 286 11.40 1.97 3.68
C ALA A 286 11.86 1.54 2.28
N ASN A 287 11.27 2.14 1.26
CA ASN A 287 11.74 2.02 -0.11
C ASN A 287 12.84 3.05 -0.36
N ASN A 288 14.09 2.57 -0.40
CA ASN A 288 15.25 3.32 -0.89
C ASN A 288 15.00 3.72 -2.36
N HIS A 289 14.85 5.02 -2.61
CA HIS A 289 15.05 5.57 -3.95
C HIS A 289 16.40 6.27 -4.00
N ASP A 290 17.31 5.58 -4.71
CA ASP A 290 18.61 6.02 -5.21
C ASP A 290 19.63 6.45 -4.14
N GLN A 291 20.84 5.89 -4.27
CA GLN A 291 22.00 6.08 -3.38
C GLN A 291 22.54 7.52 -3.32
N ASP A 292 21.80 8.49 -3.87
CA ASP A 292 22.24 9.87 -4.05
C ASP A 292 22.13 10.70 -2.76
N PHE A 293 21.26 10.30 -1.82
CA PHE A 293 21.01 11.02 -0.57
C PHE A 293 21.05 10.09 0.64
N GLU A 294 21.38 10.65 1.81
CA GLU A 294 21.34 9.92 3.07
C GLU A 294 19.93 9.46 3.41
N THR A 295 19.81 8.31 4.07
CA THR A 295 18.50 7.78 4.47
C THR A 295 17.85 8.75 5.47
N PRO A 296 16.63 9.25 5.20
CA PRO A 296 15.97 10.20 6.09
C PRO A 296 15.84 9.65 7.51
N LYS A 297 15.89 10.52 8.54
CA LYS A 297 15.51 10.13 9.91
C LYS A 297 14.09 9.58 9.87
N VAL A 298 13.95 8.34 10.34
CA VAL A 298 12.67 7.67 10.40
C VAL A 298 12.25 7.48 11.85
N TYR A 299 10.95 7.55 12.09
CA TYR A 299 10.37 7.50 13.42
C TYR A 299 9.64 6.17 13.62
N PRO A 300 9.81 5.48 14.75
CA PRO A 300 9.02 4.30 15.05
C PRO A 300 7.55 4.69 15.31
N PRO A 301 6.58 3.84 14.89
CA PRO A 301 5.18 3.99 15.28
C PRO A 301 4.99 4.24 16.79
N VAL A 302 4.05 5.13 17.12
CA VAL A 302 3.77 5.51 18.51
C VAL A 302 2.75 4.54 19.10
N MET A 303 3.05 4.03 20.30
CA MET A 303 2.13 3.16 21.04
C MET A 303 0.81 3.89 21.31
N VAL A 304 -0.28 3.13 21.26
CA VAL A 304 -1.65 3.64 21.19
C VAL A 304 -1.99 4.61 22.33
N GLU A 305 -1.49 4.33 23.53
CA GLU A 305 -1.73 5.11 24.75
C GLU A 305 -0.98 6.44 24.78
N LYS A 306 0.04 6.59 23.92
CA LYS A 306 0.91 7.79 23.85
C LYS A 306 0.58 8.68 22.66
N ARG A 307 -0.34 8.25 21.79
CA ARG A 307 -0.76 9.01 20.60
C ARG A 307 -1.44 10.30 21.04
N LYS A 308 -1.06 11.41 20.40
CA LYS A 308 -1.61 12.74 20.65
C LYS A 308 -2.18 13.32 19.35
N PRO A 309 -3.10 14.29 19.41
CA PRO A 309 -3.58 14.97 18.22
C PRO A 309 -2.43 15.61 17.43
N ILE A 310 -2.56 15.65 16.10
CA ILE A 310 -1.57 16.20 15.19
C ILE A 310 -1.62 17.73 15.14
N ARG A 311 -0.46 18.37 15.04
CA ARG A 311 -0.33 19.82 14.79
C ARG A 311 0.28 20.06 13.41
N VAL A 312 -0.42 20.82 12.58
CA VAL A 312 -0.13 20.96 11.16
C VAL A 312 0.18 22.40 10.78
N LEU A 313 1.25 22.59 10.01
CA LEU A 313 1.55 23.81 9.27
C LEU A 313 1.33 23.54 7.77
N SER A 314 0.30 24.16 7.19
CA SER A 314 -0.02 24.06 5.77
C SER A 314 0.37 25.34 5.05
N LEU A 315 1.33 25.24 4.11
CA LEU A 315 1.83 26.35 3.32
C LEU A 315 1.24 26.28 1.92
N PHE A 316 0.71 27.39 1.41
CA PHE A 316 -0.04 27.41 0.14
C PHE A 316 -1.25 26.48 0.21
N ASP A 317 -2.04 26.63 1.29
CA ASP A 317 -3.09 25.69 1.70
C ASP A 317 -4.18 25.48 0.65
N GLY A 318 -4.44 26.48 -0.19
CA GLY A 318 -5.52 26.45 -1.16
C GLY A 318 -6.87 26.25 -0.46
N ILE A 319 -7.63 25.27 -0.92
CA ILE A 319 -8.97 24.98 -0.40
C ILE A 319 -8.96 24.01 0.79
N ALA A 320 -7.90 24.03 1.62
CA ALA A 320 -7.76 23.24 2.84
C ALA A 320 -7.86 21.71 2.66
N THR A 321 -7.34 21.19 1.54
CA THR A 321 -7.42 19.75 1.22
C THR A 321 -6.73 18.88 2.27
N GLY A 322 -5.64 19.36 2.88
CA GLY A 322 -4.94 18.64 3.94
C GLY A 322 -5.82 18.43 5.18
N LEU A 323 -6.55 19.47 5.62
CA LEU A 323 -7.45 19.36 6.77
C LEU A 323 -8.66 18.48 6.47
N LEU A 324 -9.21 18.56 5.25
CA LEU A 324 -10.29 17.66 4.81
C LEU A 324 -9.88 16.20 4.97
N VAL A 325 -8.73 15.82 4.41
CA VAL A 325 -8.26 14.43 4.45
C VAL A 325 -7.92 13.96 5.86
N LEU A 326 -7.31 14.80 6.70
CA LEU A 326 -7.05 14.44 8.10
C LEU A 326 -8.35 14.13 8.85
N LYS A 327 -9.42 14.88 8.59
CA LYS A 327 -10.75 14.62 9.15
C LYS A 327 -11.37 13.33 8.60
N GLU A 328 -11.29 13.09 7.28
CA GLU A 328 -11.80 11.86 6.66
C GLU A 328 -11.09 10.61 7.20
N LEU A 329 -9.78 10.71 7.48
CA LEU A 329 -9.02 9.64 8.12
C LEU A 329 -9.30 9.49 9.63
N GLY A 330 -10.11 10.37 10.23
CA GLY A 330 -10.40 10.37 11.66
C GLY A 330 -9.20 10.77 12.53
N ILE A 331 -8.16 11.40 11.97
CA ILE A 331 -7.00 11.86 12.74
C ILE A 331 -7.39 13.13 13.51
N GLU A 332 -7.18 13.12 14.82
CA GLU A 332 -7.46 14.29 15.66
C GLU A 332 -6.46 15.41 15.37
N VAL A 333 -6.98 16.60 15.03
CA VAL A 333 -6.16 17.79 14.74
C VAL A 333 -6.30 18.79 15.88
N ASP A 334 -5.22 18.99 16.64
CA ASP A 334 -5.13 20.01 17.70
C ASP A 334 -5.04 21.41 17.08
N ARG A 335 -4.10 21.59 16.15
CA ARG A 335 -3.85 22.88 15.51
C ARG A 335 -3.62 22.74 14.03
N TYR A 336 -4.24 23.61 13.24
CA TYR A 336 -4.04 23.73 11.81
C TYR A 336 -3.76 25.19 11.43
N VAL A 337 -2.48 25.51 11.23
CA VAL A 337 -2.03 26.86 10.81
C VAL A 337 -1.82 26.85 9.31
N ALA A 338 -2.45 27.79 8.59
CA ALA A 338 -2.44 27.83 7.14
C ALA A 338 -1.94 29.18 6.60
N SER A 339 -1.01 29.14 5.66
CA SER A 339 -0.62 30.30 4.85
C SER A 339 -1.32 30.24 3.49
N GLU A 340 -2.13 31.26 3.20
CA GLU A 340 -2.84 31.45 1.94
C GLU A 340 -3.11 32.95 1.74
N VAL A 341 -3.14 33.39 0.48
CA VAL A 341 -3.36 34.80 0.09
C VAL A 341 -4.59 34.97 -0.81
N CYS A 342 -5.12 33.87 -1.36
CA CYS A 342 -6.31 33.90 -2.19
C CYS A 342 -7.58 33.93 -1.31
N GLU A 343 -8.30 35.05 -1.31
CA GLU A 343 -9.54 35.23 -0.53
C GLU A 343 -10.60 34.15 -0.79
N ASP A 344 -10.78 33.75 -2.06
CA ASP A 344 -11.68 32.66 -2.44
C ASP A 344 -11.31 31.33 -1.76
N SER A 345 -10.02 31.00 -1.71
CA SER A 345 -9.49 29.79 -1.06
C SER A 345 -9.71 29.83 0.46
N ILE A 346 -9.38 30.96 1.08
CA ILE A 346 -9.56 31.22 2.52
C ILE A 346 -11.04 31.08 2.88
N THR A 347 -11.93 31.62 2.05
CA THR A 347 -13.38 31.55 2.28
C THR A 347 -13.88 30.10 2.25
N VAL A 348 -13.42 29.27 1.29
CA VAL A 348 -13.74 27.83 1.25
C VAL A 348 -13.29 27.15 2.53
N GLY A 349 -12.03 27.29 2.91
CA GLY A 349 -11.50 26.62 4.10
C GLY A 349 -12.17 27.09 5.39
N HIS A 350 -12.43 28.40 5.53
CA HIS A 350 -13.12 28.96 6.69
C HIS A 350 -14.53 28.39 6.84
N VAL A 351 -15.33 28.37 5.76
CA VAL A 351 -16.71 27.86 5.79
C VAL A 351 -16.75 26.35 5.99
N LYS A 352 -15.95 25.58 5.23
CA LYS A 352 -16.00 24.11 5.28
C LYS A 352 -15.39 23.51 6.54
N HIS A 353 -14.47 24.22 7.18
CA HIS A 353 -13.86 23.77 8.43
C HIS A 353 -14.26 24.60 9.65
N GLN A 354 -15.37 25.36 9.56
CA GLN A 354 -16.02 26.04 10.70
C GLN A 354 -15.05 26.93 11.49
N GLY A 355 -14.18 27.66 10.78
CA GLY A 355 -13.20 28.55 11.41
C GLY A 355 -12.08 27.85 12.20
N ARG A 356 -11.92 26.52 12.11
CA ARG A 356 -10.83 25.78 12.81
C ARG A 356 -9.42 26.08 12.29
N ILE A 357 -9.30 26.71 11.13
CA ILE A 357 -8.01 27.03 10.49
C ILE A 357 -7.53 28.40 10.96
N MET A 358 -6.30 28.46 11.46
CA MET A 358 -5.63 29.72 11.76
C MET A 358 -4.90 30.23 10.51
N TYR A 359 -5.50 31.19 9.81
CA TYR A 359 -4.90 31.81 8.63
C TYR A 359 -3.87 32.88 9.00
N VAL A 360 -2.69 32.81 8.39
CA VAL A 360 -1.55 33.71 8.69
C VAL A 360 -1.16 34.63 7.52
N GLY A 361 -1.88 34.53 6.40
CA GLY A 361 -1.64 35.31 5.19
C GLY A 361 -0.42 34.83 4.40
N ASP A 362 0.34 35.78 3.84
CA ASP A 362 1.48 35.51 2.97
C ASP A 362 2.63 34.79 3.69
N VAL A 363 3.09 33.68 3.12
CA VAL A 363 4.16 32.84 3.66
C VAL A 363 5.46 33.60 3.91
N ARG A 364 5.73 34.64 3.12
CA ARG A 364 6.95 35.46 3.22
C ARG A 364 7.00 36.28 4.51
N ASN A 365 5.83 36.57 5.09
CA ASN A 365 5.72 37.32 6.33
C ASN A 365 5.86 36.43 7.58
N VAL A 366 5.87 35.10 7.40
CA VAL A 366 5.99 34.15 8.51
C VAL A 366 7.42 34.12 9.02
N THR A 367 7.62 34.61 10.24
CA THR A 367 8.93 34.68 10.89
C THR A 367 9.19 33.46 11.79
N ARG A 368 10.47 33.26 12.15
CA ARG A 368 10.87 32.25 13.14
C ARG A 368 10.14 32.39 14.48
N ARG A 369 9.91 33.64 14.92
CA ARG A 369 9.18 33.92 16.16
C ARG A 369 7.76 33.40 16.08
N ASN A 370 7.09 33.60 14.94
CA ASN A 370 5.74 33.10 14.73
C ASN A 370 5.68 31.57 14.82
N ILE A 371 6.64 30.87 14.20
CA ILE A 371 6.72 29.40 14.28
C ILE A 371 6.85 28.94 15.73
N GLN A 372 7.72 29.58 16.52
CA GLN A 372 7.89 29.24 17.95
C GLN A 372 6.63 29.51 18.79
N GLU A 373 5.90 30.58 18.51
CA GLU A 373 4.65 30.95 19.19
C GLU A 373 3.48 30.03 18.82
N TRP A 374 3.38 29.63 17.54
CA TRP A 374 2.34 28.74 17.06
C TRP A 374 2.59 27.27 17.42
N GLY A 375 3.83 26.96 17.80
CA GLY A 375 4.19 25.75 18.52
C GLY A 375 5.19 24.88 17.77
N PRO A 376 5.60 23.75 18.38
CA PRO A 376 6.16 22.67 17.59
C PRO A 376 5.07 22.14 16.66
N PHE A 377 5.41 21.95 15.38
CA PHE A 377 4.53 21.30 14.40
C PHE A 377 4.96 19.86 14.19
N ASP A 378 4.01 18.95 14.02
CA ASP A 378 4.26 17.52 13.77
C ASP A 378 4.20 17.18 12.27
N LEU A 379 3.47 17.99 11.49
CA LEU A 379 3.33 17.83 10.04
C LEU A 379 3.45 19.19 9.33
N VAL A 380 4.33 19.29 8.34
CA VAL A 380 4.49 20.48 7.48
C VAL A 380 4.19 20.12 6.03
N ILE A 381 3.18 20.74 5.43
CA ILE A 381 2.74 20.40 4.07
C ILE A 381 2.68 21.62 3.18
N GLY A 382 2.87 21.45 1.88
CA GLY A 382 2.62 22.54 0.95
C GLY A 382 2.82 22.21 -0.53
N GLY A 383 2.17 23.01 -1.37
CA GLY A 383 2.26 22.93 -2.82
C GLY A 383 2.39 24.32 -3.42
N SER A 384 3.63 24.79 -3.62
CA SER A 384 3.87 26.13 -4.15
C SER A 384 3.31 26.29 -5.58
N PRO A 385 2.90 27.50 -6.01
CA PRO A 385 2.34 27.71 -7.34
C PRO A 385 3.22 27.20 -8.49
N CYS A 386 2.69 26.31 -9.31
CA CYS A 386 3.44 25.61 -10.37
C CYS A 386 3.57 26.39 -11.69
N ASN A 387 2.92 27.56 -11.81
CA ASN A 387 2.83 28.33 -13.05
C ASN A 387 4.19 28.66 -13.67
N ASP A 388 5.16 29.08 -12.85
CA ASP A 388 6.52 29.43 -13.29
C ASP A 388 7.46 28.22 -13.38
N LEU A 389 7.06 27.07 -12.85
CA LEU A 389 7.84 25.82 -12.93
C LEU A 389 7.42 24.97 -14.13
N SER A 390 6.17 25.09 -14.56
CA SER A 390 5.63 24.20 -15.58
C SER A 390 6.17 24.49 -16.98
N ILE A 391 6.75 23.48 -17.64
CA ILE A 391 7.29 23.60 -19.01
C ILE A 391 6.20 23.91 -20.05
N VAL A 392 4.94 23.62 -19.73
CA VAL A 392 3.78 23.91 -20.60
C VAL A 392 3.43 25.40 -20.62
N ASN A 393 3.98 26.19 -19.69
CA ASN A 393 3.87 27.64 -19.70
C ASN A 393 5.04 28.25 -20.50
N PRO A 394 4.79 28.89 -21.66
CA PRO A 394 5.85 29.56 -22.43
C PRO A 394 6.47 30.75 -21.69
N ALA A 395 5.71 31.40 -20.81
CA ALA A 395 6.14 32.58 -20.04
C ALA A 395 6.77 32.22 -18.68
N ARG A 396 7.18 30.95 -18.49
CA ARG A 396 7.72 30.45 -17.23
C ARG A 396 9.01 31.18 -16.84
N LYS A 397 9.15 31.49 -15.55
CA LYS A 397 10.37 32.11 -15.00
C LYS A 397 11.32 31.13 -14.29
N GLY A 398 10.93 29.86 -14.15
CA GLY A 398 11.72 28.82 -13.48
C GLY A 398 11.71 28.93 -11.95
N LEU A 399 12.47 28.06 -11.29
CA LEU A 399 12.51 27.98 -9.81
C LEU A 399 12.98 29.28 -9.13
N TYR A 400 13.91 29.99 -9.75
CA TYR A 400 14.51 31.20 -9.16
C TYR A 400 13.80 32.50 -9.55
N GLY A 401 12.73 32.43 -10.35
CA GLY A 401 11.99 33.57 -10.85
C GLY A 401 10.49 33.50 -10.55
N GLY A 402 9.82 34.65 -10.54
CA GLY A 402 8.37 34.74 -10.35
C GLY A 402 7.86 34.02 -9.10
N THR A 403 6.80 33.23 -9.23
CA THR A 403 6.22 32.44 -8.14
C THR A 403 7.01 31.17 -7.83
N GLY A 404 7.95 30.76 -8.70
CA GLY A 404 8.81 29.60 -8.45
C GLY A 404 9.63 29.74 -7.16
N ARG A 405 10.00 30.99 -6.82
CA ARG A 405 10.76 31.31 -5.59
C ARG A 405 10.03 30.96 -4.30
N LEU A 406 8.70 30.81 -4.34
CA LEU A 406 7.92 30.44 -3.16
C LEU A 406 8.26 29.04 -2.64
N PHE A 407 8.87 28.18 -3.46
CA PHE A 407 9.49 26.95 -2.99
C PHE A 407 10.51 27.21 -1.85
N PHE A 408 11.32 28.26 -1.97
CA PHE A 408 12.33 28.56 -0.95
C PHE A 408 11.72 29.00 0.38
N GLU A 409 10.51 29.55 0.38
CA GLU A 409 9.79 29.85 1.62
C GLU A 409 9.31 28.58 2.31
N PHE A 410 8.86 27.57 1.55
CA PHE A 410 8.59 26.24 2.09
C PHE A 410 9.84 25.64 2.72
N TYR A 411 10.96 25.63 1.97
CA TYR A 411 12.23 25.10 2.47
C TYR A 411 12.70 25.81 3.74
N ARG A 412 12.63 27.14 3.77
CA ARG A 412 12.99 27.97 4.94
C ARG A 412 12.16 27.58 6.16
N LEU A 413 10.84 27.53 6.02
CA LEU A 413 9.94 27.22 7.14
C LEU A 413 10.02 25.75 7.57
N LEU A 414 10.27 24.82 6.64
CA LEU A 414 10.54 23.43 6.96
C LEU A 414 11.78 23.28 7.85
N HIS A 415 12.84 24.04 7.58
CA HIS A 415 14.04 24.04 8.41
C HIS A 415 13.78 24.64 9.80
N GLU A 416 13.00 25.71 9.88
CA GLU A 416 12.65 26.38 11.16
C GLU A 416 11.72 25.55 12.06
N THR A 417 10.91 24.68 11.47
CA THR A 417 9.96 23.80 12.18
C THR A 417 10.54 22.44 12.55
N ARG A 418 11.68 22.05 11.93
CA ARG A 418 12.33 20.77 12.17
C ARG A 418 12.72 20.64 13.65
N PRO A 419 12.46 19.49 14.29
CA PRO A 419 12.92 19.23 15.65
C PRO A 419 14.45 19.39 15.75
N LYS A 420 14.92 19.89 16.88
CA LYS A 420 16.37 19.98 17.16
C LYS A 420 16.95 18.59 17.41
N ASP A 421 18.26 18.46 17.23
CA ASP A 421 18.96 17.20 17.54
C ASP A 421 18.70 16.78 19.01
N GLY A 422 18.32 15.52 19.19
CA GLY A 422 17.89 14.96 20.49
C GLY A 422 16.38 15.04 20.76
N ASP A 423 15.59 15.74 19.93
CA ASP A 423 14.12 15.62 19.95
C ASP A 423 13.69 14.48 19.02
N ASP A 424 13.22 13.39 19.62
CA ASP A 424 12.73 12.18 18.93
C ASP A 424 11.23 12.20 18.66
N ARG A 425 10.58 13.36 18.81
CA ARG A 425 9.19 13.55 18.39
C ARG A 425 9.03 13.24 16.90
N PRO A 426 8.04 12.42 16.51
CA PRO A 426 7.72 12.21 15.10
C PRO A 426 7.44 13.52 14.38
N PHE A 427 8.18 13.76 13.28
CA PHE A 427 8.05 14.94 12.46
C PHE A 427 7.99 14.57 11.00
N PHE A 428 6.91 14.98 10.35
CA PHE A 428 6.64 14.65 8.96
C PHE A 428 6.51 15.91 8.11
N TRP A 429 6.83 15.77 6.84
CA TRP A 429 6.63 16.83 5.87
C TRP A 429 6.32 16.28 4.48
N LEU A 430 5.61 17.09 3.69
CA LEU A 430 5.22 16.77 2.32
C LEU A 430 5.24 18.03 1.46
N PHE A 431 5.98 17.99 0.35
CA PHE A 431 5.97 19.01 -0.67
C PHE A 431 5.47 18.42 -1.99
N GLU A 432 4.51 19.08 -2.63
CA GLU A 432 3.93 18.65 -3.90
C GLU A 432 4.22 19.65 -5.02
N ASN A 433 4.44 19.14 -6.23
CA ASN A 433 4.45 19.98 -7.44
C ASN A 433 4.21 19.18 -8.73
N VAL A 434 4.14 19.89 -9.87
CA VAL A 434 3.84 19.32 -11.19
C VAL A 434 4.97 18.44 -11.74
N VAL A 435 4.61 17.32 -12.37
CA VAL A 435 5.59 16.46 -13.08
C VAL A 435 6.21 17.17 -14.29
N ALA A 436 5.42 18.00 -14.96
CA ALA A 436 5.86 18.77 -16.13
C ALA A 436 6.68 20.01 -15.73
N MET A 437 7.71 19.84 -14.90
CA MET A 437 8.69 20.88 -14.55
C MET A 437 10.03 20.65 -15.27
N GLY A 438 10.89 21.67 -15.33
CA GLY A 438 12.23 21.52 -15.90
C GLY A 438 13.06 20.48 -15.14
N VAL A 439 13.88 19.69 -15.85
CA VAL A 439 14.74 18.68 -15.22
C VAL A 439 15.72 19.31 -14.23
N SER A 440 16.23 20.51 -14.53
CA SER A 440 17.07 21.28 -13.63
C SER A 440 16.31 21.70 -12.36
N ASP A 441 15.08 22.19 -12.50
CA ASP A 441 14.25 22.62 -11.36
C ASP A 441 13.93 21.42 -10.45
N LYS A 442 13.54 20.27 -11.03
CA LYS A 442 13.31 19.02 -10.29
C LYS A 442 14.54 18.61 -9.47
N ARG A 443 15.71 18.62 -10.12
CA ARG A 443 16.98 18.24 -9.50
C ARG A 443 17.34 19.22 -8.37
N ASP A 444 17.17 20.52 -8.59
CA ASP A 444 17.50 21.52 -7.60
C ASP A 444 16.55 21.43 -6.39
N ILE A 445 15.24 21.26 -6.60
CA ILE A 445 14.27 20.98 -5.51
C ILE A 445 14.70 19.74 -4.71
N SER A 446 15.08 18.65 -5.40
CA SER A 446 15.51 17.40 -4.76
C SER A 446 16.80 17.59 -3.95
N ARG A 447 17.71 18.45 -4.40
CA ARG A 447 18.93 18.83 -3.66
C ARG A 447 18.62 19.65 -2.42
N PHE A 448 17.73 20.63 -2.49
CA PHE A 448 17.35 21.43 -1.33
C PHE A 448 16.60 20.60 -0.28
N LEU A 449 15.73 19.69 -0.73
CA LEU A 449 14.95 18.83 0.16
C LEU A 449 15.68 17.55 0.58
N GLU A 450 16.87 17.30 0.02
CA GLU A 450 17.71 16.12 0.29
C GLU A 450 16.98 14.79 0.07
N CYS A 451 16.04 14.76 -0.87
CA CYS A 451 15.33 13.54 -1.24
C CYS A 451 14.81 13.59 -2.67
N ASN A 452 14.61 12.42 -3.28
CA ASN A 452 13.98 12.30 -4.59
C ASN A 452 12.44 12.29 -4.48
N PRO A 453 11.72 12.78 -5.51
CA PRO A 453 10.27 12.74 -5.50
C PRO A 453 9.73 11.37 -5.86
N VAL A 454 8.59 11.04 -5.27
CA VAL A 454 7.69 9.98 -5.74
C VAL A 454 6.75 10.58 -6.78
N MET A 455 6.55 9.88 -7.90
CA MET A 455 5.58 10.29 -8.91
C MET A 455 4.30 9.48 -8.74
N ILE A 456 3.19 10.18 -8.48
CA ILE A 456 1.87 9.56 -8.32
C ILE A 456 0.91 10.22 -9.30
N ASP A 457 0.20 9.40 -10.07
CA ASP A 457 -0.87 9.84 -10.96
C ASP A 457 -2.22 9.47 -10.36
N ALA A 458 -3.08 10.49 -10.18
CA ALA A 458 -4.42 10.28 -9.65
C ALA A 458 -5.29 9.38 -10.53
N LYS A 459 -4.90 9.09 -11.77
CA LYS A 459 -5.66 8.20 -12.67
C LYS A 459 -5.94 6.82 -12.06
N GLU A 460 -5.08 6.34 -11.16
CA GLU A 460 -5.22 5.02 -10.53
C GLU A 460 -6.36 4.99 -9.48
N VAL A 461 -6.75 6.16 -8.96
CA VAL A 461 -7.73 6.32 -7.87
C VAL A 461 -8.80 7.39 -8.15
N SER A 462 -8.85 7.89 -9.37
CA SER A 462 -9.81 8.91 -9.80
C SER A 462 -10.05 8.85 -11.31
N ALA A 463 -11.09 9.56 -11.74
CA ALA A 463 -11.45 9.70 -13.15
C ALA A 463 -10.58 10.71 -13.95
N ALA A 464 -9.43 11.17 -13.41
CA ALA A 464 -8.57 12.14 -14.07
C ALA A 464 -7.10 11.76 -14.12
N HIS A 465 -6.46 12.02 -15.26
CA HIS A 465 -5.00 12.07 -15.36
C HIS A 465 -4.46 13.28 -14.61
N ARG A 466 -3.69 13.05 -13.56
CA ARG A 466 -3.07 14.10 -12.76
C ARG A 466 -1.81 13.59 -12.07
N ALA A 467 -0.77 13.39 -12.88
CA ALA A 467 0.57 13.07 -12.39
C ALA A 467 1.18 14.26 -11.63
N ARG A 468 1.67 14.01 -10.42
CA ARG A 468 2.36 14.95 -9.52
C ARG A 468 3.59 14.32 -8.88
N TYR A 469 4.57 15.16 -8.56
CA TYR A 469 5.73 14.80 -7.77
C TYR A 469 5.48 15.14 -6.31
N PHE A 470 5.85 14.22 -5.42
CA PHE A 470 5.75 14.35 -3.97
C PHE A 470 7.12 14.10 -3.34
N TRP A 471 7.66 15.10 -2.67
CA TRP A 471 8.84 14.99 -1.81
C TRP A 471 8.38 14.95 -0.36
N GLY A 472 9.00 14.12 0.47
CA GLY A 472 8.60 14.03 1.86
C GLY A 472 9.22 12.83 2.56
N ASN A 473 8.85 12.69 3.83
CA ASN A 473 9.28 11.58 4.69
C ASN A 473 8.09 10.83 5.29
N LEU A 474 6.91 10.88 4.66
CA LEU A 474 5.77 10.10 5.13
C LEU A 474 6.08 8.61 4.99
N PRO A 475 5.67 7.76 5.96
CA PRO A 475 5.96 6.33 5.90
C PRO A 475 5.30 5.68 4.68
N GLY A 476 6.07 4.95 3.88
CA GLY A 476 5.53 4.16 2.77
C GLY A 476 4.93 4.98 1.62
N MET A 477 5.41 6.20 1.35
CA MET A 477 4.97 7.01 0.19
C MET A 477 5.09 6.30 -1.16
N ASN A 478 6.00 5.33 -1.27
CA ASN A 478 6.27 4.60 -2.51
C ASN A 478 5.47 3.29 -2.59
N ARG A 479 4.55 3.06 -1.63
CA ARG A 479 3.70 1.87 -1.66
C ARG A 479 2.77 1.95 -2.87
N PRO A 480 2.33 0.80 -3.42
CA PRO A 480 1.42 0.82 -4.56
C PRO A 480 0.14 1.56 -4.20
N LEU A 481 -0.33 2.38 -5.13
CA LEU A 481 -1.57 3.13 -4.98
C LEU A 481 -2.74 2.22 -5.38
N SER A 482 -3.59 1.90 -4.41
CA SER A 482 -4.78 1.06 -4.60
C SER A 482 -6.05 1.89 -4.43
N ALA A 483 -6.99 1.73 -5.35
CA ALA A 483 -8.30 2.36 -5.28
C ALA A 483 -9.17 1.68 -4.23
N MET A 484 -9.91 2.47 -3.46
CA MET A 484 -10.96 1.97 -2.58
C MET A 484 -12.27 1.83 -3.34
N CYS A 485 -13.21 1.07 -2.79
CA CYS A 485 -14.54 0.89 -3.39
C CYS A 485 -15.34 2.19 -3.52
N SER A 486 -15.04 3.19 -2.70
CA SER A 486 -15.64 4.53 -2.73
C SER A 486 -15.03 5.45 -3.80
N ASP A 487 -13.89 5.07 -4.39
CA ASP A 487 -13.22 5.87 -5.40
C ASP A 487 -13.90 5.72 -6.78
N ARG A 488 -14.17 6.86 -7.43
CA ARG A 488 -14.79 6.90 -8.76
C ARG A 488 -13.72 6.91 -9.84
N LEU A 489 -13.54 5.77 -10.50
CA LEU A 489 -12.46 5.57 -11.47
C LEU A 489 -12.85 6.01 -12.87
N ASP A 490 -14.13 5.92 -13.21
CA ASP A 490 -14.64 6.29 -14.52
C ASP A 490 -15.38 7.63 -14.47
N LEU A 491 -15.22 8.42 -15.53
CA LEU A 491 -15.84 9.72 -15.65
C LEU A 491 -17.36 9.62 -15.53
N GLN A 492 -17.95 8.55 -16.08
CA GLN A 492 -19.40 8.34 -16.05
C GLN A 492 -19.95 8.28 -14.62
N GLU A 493 -19.18 7.74 -13.67
CA GLU A 493 -19.56 7.66 -12.25
C GLU A 493 -19.55 9.04 -11.57
N CYS A 494 -18.87 10.01 -12.16
CA CYS A 494 -18.77 11.38 -11.65
C CYS A 494 -19.85 12.32 -12.22
N LEU A 495 -20.52 11.94 -13.31
CA LEU A 495 -21.50 12.81 -13.99
C LEU A 495 -22.86 12.80 -13.30
N GLU A 496 -23.62 13.87 -13.51
CA GLU A 496 -25.03 13.89 -13.09
C GLU A 496 -25.92 13.01 -13.99
N HIS A 497 -27.10 12.66 -13.45
CA HIS A 497 -28.10 11.88 -14.18
C HIS A 497 -28.47 12.53 -15.52
N GLY A 498 -28.59 11.71 -16.57
CA GLY A 498 -28.92 12.17 -17.92
C GLY A 498 -27.73 12.73 -18.72
N ARG A 499 -26.51 12.65 -18.19
CA ARG A 499 -25.27 13.08 -18.87
C ARG A 499 -24.39 11.87 -19.17
N ILE A 500 -23.82 11.84 -20.37
CA ILE A 500 -23.03 10.71 -20.88
C ILE A 500 -21.58 11.13 -21.05
N ALA A 501 -20.66 10.35 -20.50
CA ALA A 501 -19.22 10.54 -20.62
C ALA A 501 -18.73 10.12 -22.01
N LYS A 502 -17.98 10.98 -22.69
CA LYS A 502 -17.33 10.63 -23.97
C LYS A 502 -15.99 9.91 -23.80
N PHE A 503 -15.42 9.97 -22.61
CA PHE A 503 -14.10 9.45 -22.27
C PHE A 503 -14.19 8.70 -20.94
N GLY A 504 -13.41 7.62 -20.77
CA GLY A 504 -13.32 6.92 -19.48
C GLY A 504 -12.64 7.77 -18.40
N LYS A 505 -11.55 8.47 -18.75
CA LYS A 505 -10.86 9.42 -17.87
C LYS A 505 -10.61 10.74 -18.57
N VAL A 506 -10.67 11.84 -17.82
CA VAL A 506 -10.35 13.18 -18.33
C VAL A 506 -8.85 13.46 -18.25
N ARG A 507 -8.34 14.27 -19.18
CA ARG A 507 -7.00 14.85 -19.07
C ARG A 507 -6.92 15.83 -17.91
N THR A 508 -5.70 16.22 -17.54
CA THR A 508 -5.44 17.11 -16.41
C THR A 508 -6.21 18.42 -16.52
N ILE A 509 -7.20 18.58 -15.64
CA ILE A 509 -7.94 19.83 -15.47
C ILE A 509 -7.06 20.81 -14.68
N THR A 510 -6.89 22.00 -15.22
CA THR A 510 -6.06 23.08 -14.69
C THR A 510 -6.90 24.33 -14.41
N THR A 511 -6.25 25.41 -13.99
CA THR A 511 -6.86 26.73 -13.82
C THR A 511 -7.38 27.37 -15.12
N ARG A 512 -6.95 26.88 -16.30
CA ARG A 512 -7.39 27.41 -17.60
C ARG A 512 -8.68 26.74 -18.04
N SER A 513 -9.69 27.52 -18.41
CA SER A 513 -10.99 27.00 -18.89
C SER A 513 -10.85 25.98 -20.03
N ASN A 514 -9.91 26.21 -20.94
CA ASN A 514 -9.67 25.32 -22.08
C ASN A 514 -9.15 23.93 -21.68
N SER A 515 -8.59 23.73 -20.48
CA SER A 515 -8.11 22.38 -20.07
C SER A 515 -9.25 21.38 -19.81
N ILE A 516 -10.51 21.84 -19.76
CA ILE A 516 -11.67 20.94 -19.70
C ILE A 516 -11.86 20.23 -21.05
N LYS A 517 -11.47 20.88 -22.15
CA LYS A 517 -11.55 20.31 -23.49
C LYS A 517 -10.48 19.23 -23.66
N GLN A 518 -10.86 18.13 -24.29
CA GLN A 518 -10.10 16.90 -24.43
C GLN A 518 -9.50 16.79 -25.84
N GLY A 519 -8.35 16.14 -25.96
CA GLY A 519 -7.72 15.93 -27.26
C GLY A 519 -7.03 17.15 -27.85
N LYS A 520 -6.46 16.99 -29.06
CA LYS A 520 -5.94 18.11 -29.86
C LYS A 520 -7.09 18.92 -30.48
N ASP A 521 -8.18 18.21 -30.81
CA ASP A 521 -9.37 18.75 -31.46
C ASP A 521 -10.35 19.43 -30.48
N GLN A 522 -9.96 19.57 -29.20
CA GLN A 522 -10.68 20.35 -28.20
C GLN A 522 -12.14 19.88 -27.98
N HIS A 523 -12.37 18.57 -27.98
CA HIS A 523 -13.68 17.96 -27.74
C HIS A 523 -14.16 18.21 -26.30
N PHE A 524 -15.45 18.44 -26.12
CA PHE A 524 -16.03 18.51 -24.79
C PHE A 524 -16.19 17.12 -24.18
N PRO A 525 -15.95 16.94 -22.87
CA PRO A 525 -15.90 15.61 -22.25
C PRO A 525 -17.27 14.94 -22.05
N VAL A 526 -18.36 15.71 -22.12
CA VAL A 526 -19.71 15.26 -21.78
C VAL A 526 -20.67 15.49 -22.95
N PHE A 527 -21.65 14.60 -23.06
CA PHE A 527 -22.77 14.71 -23.98
C PHE A 527 -24.09 14.76 -23.19
N MET A 528 -24.95 15.73 -23.48
CA MET A 528 -26.25 15.90 -22.85
C MET A 528 -27.25 16.45 -23.87
N ASN A 529 -28.43 15.82 -24.00
CA ASN A 529 -29.50 16.27 -24.90
C ASN A 529 -29.02 16.56 -26.33
N GLU A 530 -28.32 15.58 -26.92
CA GLU A 530 -27.77 15.66 -28.28
C GLU A 530 -26.70 16.76 -28.50
N LYS A 531 -26.21 17.36 -27.42
CA LYS A 531 -25.22 18.44 -27.46
C LYS A 531 -24.01 18.13 -26.60
N ASP A 532 -22.88 18.65 -27.05
CA ASP A 532 -21.64 18.63 -26.33
C ASP A 532 -21.66 19.63 -25.17
N ASP A 533 -21.25 19.19 -23.98
CA ASP A 533 -21.21 20.02 -22.78
C ASP A 533 -19.92 19.83 -21.97
N ILE A 534 -19.61 20.86 -21.18
CA ILE A 534 -18.48 20.91 -20.26
C ILE A 534 -18.83 20.36 -18.88
N LEU A 535 -17.80 19.94 -18.13
CA LEU A 535 -17.97 19.48 -16.76
C LEU A 535 -18.53 20.57 -15.85
N TRP A 536 -19.53 20.23 -15.06
CA TRP A 536 -20.05 21.07 -14.00
C TRP A 536 -19.10 21.09 -12.81
N CYS A 537 -19.17 22.13 -11.98
CA CYS A 537 -18.26 22.24 -10.82
C CYS A 537 -18.44 21.07 -9.83
N THR A 538 -19.66 20.58 -9.66
CA THR A 538 -19.96 19.41 -8.82
C THR A 538 -19.36 18.13 -9.40
N GLU A 539 -19.39 17.94 -10.71
CA GLU A 539 -18.73 16.81 -11.39
C GLU A 539 -17.21 16.89 -11.23
N MET A 540 -16.63 18.09 -11.34
CA MET A 540 -15.19 18.29 -11.07
C MET A 540 -14.83 18.04 -9.61
N GLU A 541 -15.67 18.43 -8.64
CA GLU A 541 -15.46 18.09 -7.23
C GLU A 541 -15.36 16.57 -7.06
N ARG A 542 -16.30 15.81 -7.65
CA ARG A 542 -16.27 14.33 -7.62
C ARG A 542 -15.02 13.76 -8.27
N ILE A 543 -14.62 14.27 -9.44
CA ILE A 543 -13.40 13.82 -10.15
C ILE A 543 -12.15 14.02 -9.28
N PHE A 544 -12.09 15.10 -8.51
CA PHE A 544 -10.93 15.41 -7.65
C PHE A 544 -11.03 14.72 -6.27
N GLY A 545 -12.14 14.03 -6.00
CA GLY A 545 -12.44 13.33 -4.76
C GLY A 545 -12.97 14.22 -3.64
N PHE A 546 -13.37 15.45 -3.92
CA PHE A 546 -14.01 16.31 -2.93
C PHE A 546 -15.47 15.90 -2.70
N PRO A 547 -16.00 16.14 -1.49
CA PRO A 547 -17.44 16.12 -1.26
C PRO A 547 -18.17 17.04 -2.25
N VAL A 548 -19.35 16.62 -2.68
CA VAL A 548 -20.18 17.43 -3.59
C VAL A 548 -20.54 18.74 -2.88
N HIS A 549 -20.47 19.86 -3.60
CA HIS A 549 -20.65 21.22 -3.09
C HIS A 549 -19.53 21.72 -2.16
N TYR A 550 -18.35 21.10 -2.20
CA TYR A 550 -17.21 21.55 -1.38
C TYR A 550 -16.75 22.98 -1.70
N THR A 551 -16.73 23.39 -2.98
CA THR A 551 -16.35 24.75 -3.37
C THR A 551 -17.55 25.68 -3.56
N ASP A 552 -18.75 25.22 -3.21
CA ASP A 552 -20.00 25.97 -3.33
C ASP A 552 -20.18 26.89 -2.11
N VAL A 553 -19.41 27.98 -2.09
CA VAL A 553 -19.45 28.99 -1.02
C VAL A 553 -19.46 30.39 -1.62
N SER A 554 -19.97 31.35 -0.83
CA SER A 554 -19.90 32.80 -1.10
C SER A 554 -20.35 33.27 -2.50
N ASN A 555 -21.28 32.56 -3.15
CA ASN A 555 -21.75 32.86 -4.51
C ASN A 555 -20.62 32.97 -5.55
N MET A 556 -19.52 32.23 -5.35
CA MET A 556 -18.40 32.23 -6.28
C MET A 556 -18.82 31.78 -7.68
N GLY A 557 -18.43 32.57 -8.68
CA GLY A 557 -18.67 32.22 -10.08
C GLY A 557 -17.98 30.92 -10.47
N ARG A 558 -18.54 30.23 -11.47
CA ARG A 558 -18.04 28.96 -12.01
C ARG A 558 -16.52 28.96 -12.29
N LEU A 559 -16.01 30.04 -12.88
CA LEU A 559 -14.59 30.15 -13.25
C LEU A 559 -13.68 30.22 -12.02
N ALA A 560 -14.09 30.89 -10.95
CA ALA A 560 -13.34 30.95 -9.70
C ALA A 560 -13.26 29.54 -9.08
N ARG A 561 -14.41 28.85 -8.95
CA ARG A 561 -14.48 27.47 -8.47
C ARG A 561 -13.61 26.52 -9.30
N GLN A 562 -13.63 26.65 -10.63
CA GLN A 562 -12.74 25.87 -11.49
C GLN A 562 -11.26 26.14 -11.22
N ARG A 563 -10.87 27.41 -11.02
CA ARG A 563 -9.48 27.76 -10.71
C ARG A 563 -9.03 27.17 -9.38
N LEU A 564 -9.90 27.19 -8.36
CA LEU A 564 -9.63 26.59 -7.06
C LEU A 564 -9.40 25.08 -7.19
N LEU A 565 -10.34 24.36 -7.81
CA LEU A 565 -10.23 22.92 -8.03
C LEU A 565 -8.98 22.58 -8.86
N GLY A 566 -8.75 23.29 -9.96
CA GLY A 566 -7.58 23.07 -10.82
C GLY A 566 -6.21 23.25 -10.12
N ARG A 567 -6.16 23.92 -8.96
CA ARG A 567 -4.96 24.06 -8.11
C ARG A 567 -4.90 23.03 -7.00
N SER A 568 -6.04 22.65 -6.42
CA SER A 568 -6.12 21.77 -5.24
C SER A 568 -5.51 20.39 -5.49
N TRP A 569 -5.14 19.67 -4.44
CA TRP A 569 -4.73 18.28 -4.58
C TRP A 569 -5.90 17.36 -4.96
N SER A 570 -5.56 16.13 -5.38
CA SER A 570 -6.53 15.05 -5.47
C SER A 570 -6.69 14.45 -4.08
N VAL A 571 -7.92 14.48 -3.55
CA VAL A 571 -8.26 13.98 -2.21
C VAL A 571 -7.80 12.52 -2.01
N PRO A 572 -8.12 11.55 -2.90
CA PRO A 572 -7.72 10.15 -2.70
C PRO A 572 -6.21 9.95 -2.68
N VAL A 573 -5.44 10.74 -3.45
CA VAL A 573 -3.97 10.69 -3.42
C VAL A 573 -3.43 11.16 -2.07
N ILE A 574 -3.96 12.26 -1.53
CA ILE A 574 -3.52 12.77 -0.22
C ILE A 574 -3.98 11.85 0.91
N ARG A 575 -5.17 11.26 0.80
CA ARG A 575 -5.68 10.22 1.72
C ARG A 575 -4.73 9.03 1.75
N HIS A 576 -4.29 8.55 0.59
CA HIS A 576 -3.27 7.50 0.50
C HIS A 576 -1.95 7.88 1.21
N LEU A 577 -1.46 9.11 1.01
CA LEU A 577 -0.20 9.58 1.59
C LEU A 577 -0.30 9.79 3.11
N PHE A 578 -1.43 10.27 3.61
CA PHE A 578 -1.63 10.57 5.04
C PHE A 578 -2.10 9.36 5.86
N ALA A 579 -2.67 8.32 5.24
CA ALA A 579 -3.19 7.14 5.95
C ALA A 579 -2.21 6.52 6.98
N PRO A 580 -0.89 6.41 6.72
CA PRO A 580 0.06 5.88 7.70
C PRO A 580 0.22 6.74 8.97
N LEU A 581 -0.19 8.01 8.94
CA LEU A 581 -0.11 8.92 10.10
C LEU A 581 -1.00 8.46 11.26
N LYS A 582 -2.03 7.64 11.00
CA LYS A 582 -2.85 7.00 12.05
C LYS A 582 -2.04 6.12 13.00
N GLU A 583 -0.84 5.67 12.60
CA GLU A 583 0.05 4.91 13.49
C GLU A 583 0.86 5.77 14.46
N TYR A 584 0.80 7.10 14.32
CA TYR A 584 1.62 8.06 15.08
C TYR A 584 0.78 9.02 15.92
N PHE A 585 -0.43 9.35 15.45
CA PHE A 585 -1.27 10.39 16.05
C PHE A 585 -2.61 9.83 16.53
N ALA A 586 -3.27 10.58 17.42
CA ALA A 586 -4.56 10.21 17.99
C ALA A 586 -5.65 10.15 16.90
N CYS A 587 -6.58 9.22 17.07
CA CYS A 587 -7.72 9.04 16.18
C CYS A 587 -9.01 9.16 16.99
N ALA A 588 -10.01 9.83 16.42
CA ALA A 588 -11.31 10.10 17.01
C ALA A 588 -12.27 8.91 16.91
#